data_AF-A0AB38PY75-F1
#
_entry.id   AF-A0AB38PY75-F1
#
_cell.length_a   1.000
_cell.length_b   1.000
_cell.length_c   1.000
_cell.angle_alpha   90.00
_cell.angle_beta   90.00
_cell.angle_gamma   90.00
#
_symmetry.space_group_name_H-M   'P 1'
#
loop_
_entity.id
_entity.type
_entity.pdbx_description
1 polymer ?
#
loop_
_entity_poly.entity_id
_entity_poly.type
_entity_poly.pdbx_seq_one_letter_code
_entity_poly.pdbx_strand_id
1 'polypeptide(L)'
;MPKDIGNLINLEELAIGGDCKLKKLPKEIGKLTNLKKLEISCQKSNELPKELFNLTNLKEFEIRSENLEKLPNEIANFVNLKSLIISCDKLVKLPKEICNFSKLENIEIACENLKELPHEIGNLKKLKYFTLWESNLKKFPKEFGNLINLEYFKIYSSYSLKEFPKEIANFTKLIHLTIECYKMKELPREIGNLINLKSLYIKSANLKELPKEIKNLVNLERIDIIWDGYAKGLPNEILNFEKLKFIEIKKLGFIYKSVGREYKIEKAKKKIKKNINKTKKG
;
A
#
# COMPACT_ATOMS: atom_id res chain seq x y z
N MET A 1 23.73 18.20 12.47
CA MET A 1 22.96 19.37 12.04
C MET A 1 23.08 20.43 13.12
N PRO A 2 23.55 21.64 12.80
CA PRO A 2 23.76 22.71 13.77
C PRO A 2 22.44 23.33 14.22
N LYS A 3 22.45 24.01 15.38
CA LYS A 3 21.30 24.75 15.92
C LYS A 3 20.90 25.93 15.03
N ASP A 4 21.86 26.47 14.28
CA ASP A 4 21.67 27.62 13.37
C ASP A 4 20.71 27.34 12.21
N ILE A 5 20.33 26.07 11.98
CA ILE A 5 19.25 25.73 11.04
C ILE A 5 17.99 26.54 11.33
N GLY A 6 17.70 26.81 12.62
CA GLY A 6 16.53 27.57 13.03
C GLY A 6 16.53 29.05 12.62
N ASN A 7 17.62 29.55 12.03
CA ASN A 7 17.69 30.91 11.46
C ASN A 7 17.14 30.97 10.03
N LEU A 8 16.97 29.83 9.34
CA LEU A 8 16.44 29.74 7.98
C LEU A 8 14.90 29.83 7.97
N ILE A 9 14.34 30.86 8.61
CA ILE A 9 12.89 30.97 8.87
C ILE A 9 12.01 31.04 7.60
N ASN A 10 12.60 31.36 6.45
CA ASN A 10 11.90 31.40 5.16
C ASN A 10 11.97 30.07 4.39
N LEU A 11 12.60 29.03 4.96
CA LEU A 11 12.76 27.75 4.30
C LEU A 11 11.41 27.04 4.13
N GLU A 12 11.09 26.66 2.90
CA GLU A 12 9.84 25.93 2.58
C GLU A 12 10.05 24.43 2.40
N GLU A 13 11.26 23.99 2.04
CA GLU A 13 11.58 22.60 1.81
C GLU A 13 12.93 22.26 2.46
N LEU A 14 12.98 21.13 3.17
CA LEU A 14 14.18 20.65 3.84
C LEU A 14 14.29 19.14 3.66
N ALA A 15 15.38 18.69 3.05
CA ALA A 15 15.76 17.28 3.01
C ALA A 15 17.01 17.05 3.87
N ILE A 16 16.93 16.09 4.77
CA ILE A 16 18.01 15.68 5.67
C ILE A 16 18.31 14.22 5.35
N GLY A 17 19.40 13.93 4.63
CA GLY A 17 19.74 12.57 4.21
C GLY A 17 21.25 12.32 4.04
N GLY A 18 21.61 11.05 3.82
CA GLY A 18 23.00 10.58 3.64
C GLY A 18 23.43 9.56 4.70
N ASP A 19 24.75 9.33 4.84
CA ASP A 19 25.39 8.58 5.93
C ASP A 19 25.25 9.34 7.26
N CYS A 20 24.00 9.48 7.70
CA CYS A 20 23.62 10.31 8.81
C CYS A 20 24.17 9.73 10.11
N LYS A 21 25.39 10.18 10.48
CA LYS A 21 25.91 10.13 11.86
C LYS A 21 25.06 10.95 12.83
N LEU A 22 24.02 11.63 12.34
CA LEU A 22 23.11 12.45 13.12
C LEU A 22 22.30 11.57 14.08
N LYS A 23 22.69 11.60 15.36
CA LYS A 23 21.97 10.88 16.42
C LYS A 23 20.62 11.53 16.74
N LYS A 24 20.55 12.86 16.72
CA LYS A 24 19.34 13.64 17.06
C LYS A 24 19.21 14.88 16.18
N LEU A 25 17.97 15.25 15.87
CA LEU A 25 17.65 16.54 15.28
C LEU A 25 17.67 17.62 16.38
N PRO A 26 18.21 18.83 16.12
CA PRO A 26 18.15 19.96 17.04
C PRO A 26 16.72 20.44 17.20
N LYS A 27 16.34 20.87 18.41
CA LYS A 27 15.01 21.43 18.71
C LYS A 27 14.68 22.66 17.87
N GLU A 28 15.71 23.37 17.42
CA GLU A 28 15.61 24.57 16.59
C GLU A 28 14.96 24.31 15.22
N ILE A 29 14.83 23.06 14.78
CA ILE A 29 14.04 22.71 13.59
C ILE A 29 12.58 23.19 13.70
N GLY A 30 12.03 23.27 14.92
CA GLY A 30 10.68 23.78 15.17
C GLY A 30 10.48 25.27 14.88
N LYS A 31 11.56 26.02 14.59
CA LYS A 31 11.49 27.44 14.17
C LYS A 31 11.18 27.60 12.68
N LEU A 32 11.29 26.53 11.88
CA LEU A 32 11.08 26.56 10.43
C LEU A 32 9.59 26.56 10.08
N THR A 33 8.80 27.45 10.66
CA THR A 33 7.32 27.39 10.60
C THR A 33 6.75 27.59 9.19
N ASN A 34 7.55 28.07 8.23
CA ASN A 34 7.17 28.16 6.81
C ASN A 34 7.38 26.86 6.02
N LEU A 35 7.93 25.82 6.65
CA LEU A 35 8.24 24.56 5.99
C LEU A 35 6.96 23.85 5.53
N LYS A 36 6.92 23.52 4.24
CA LYS A 36 5.85 22.81 3.54
C LYS A 36 6.22 21.35 3.28
N LYS A 37 7.51 21.06 3.06
CA LYS A 37 8.03 19.72 2.81
C LYS A 37 9.23 19.42 3.71
N LEU A 38 9.18 18.27 4.38
CA LEU A 38 10.28 17.79 5.20
C LEU A 38 10.56 16.32 4.93
N GLU A 39 11.78 16.02 4.51
CA GLU A 39 12.28 14.67 4.35
C GLU A 39 13.40 14.42 5.37
N ILE A 40 13.26 13.37 6.17
CA ILE A 40 14.25 12.95 7.16
C ILE A 40 14.65 11.50 6.85
N SER A 41 15.83 11.30 6.29
CA SER A 41 16.47 9.99 6.14
C SER A 41 17.64 9.89 7.12
N CYS A 42 17.41 9.26 8.27
CA CYS A 42 18.38 9.16 9.36
C CYS A 42 18.47 7.72 9.87
N GLN A 43 19.55 7.02 9.53
CA GLN A 43 19.75 5.62 9.94
C GLN A 43 19.78 5.44 11.46
N LYS A 44 20.41 6.37 12.21
CA LYS A 44 20.71 6.19 13.64
C LYS A 44 19.81 6.96 14.61
N SER A 45 18.83 7.73 14.13
CA SER A 45 18.00 8.50 15.04
C SER A 45 16.87 7.65 15.61
N ASN A 46 16.80 7.59 16.95
CA ASN A 46 15.78 6.85 17.68
C ASN A 46 14.61 7.75 18.14
N GLU A 47 14.73 9.07 18.03
CA GLU A 47 13.80 10.05 18.59
C GLU A 47 13.69 11.29 17.70
N LEU A 48 12.47 11.83 17.59
CA LEU A 48 12.20 13.13 16.99
C LEU A 48 12.02 14.19 18.11
N PRO A 49 12.62 15.39 18.01
CA PRO A 49 12.43 16.43 18.99
C PRO A 49 10.96 16.88 18.97
N LYS A 50 10.37 17.11 20.15
CA LYS A 50 8.96 17.53 20.26
C LYS A 50 8.66 18.82 19.47
N GLU A 51 9.66 19.69 19.33
CA GLU A 51 9.56 20.96 18.60
C GLU A 51 9.36 20.75 17.10
N LEU A 52 9.73 19.58 16.55
CA LEU A 52 9.42 19.22 15.17
C LEU A 52 7.92 19.32 14.87
N PHE A 53 7.08 19.02 15.86
CA PHE A 53 5.63 19.03 15.73
C PHE A 53 5.02 20.43 15.82
N ASN A 54 5.86 21.49 15.89
CA ASN A 54 5.41 22.88 15.74
C ASN A 54 5.27 23.29 14.27
N LEU A 55 5.72 22.44 13.32
CA LEU A 55 5.71 22.72 11.88
C LEU A 55 4.31 22.49 11.27
N THR A 56 3.33 23.28 11.72
CA THR A 56 1.91 23.11 11.37
C THR A 56 1.59 23.40 9.91
N ASN A 57 2.48 24.07 9.17
CA ASN A 57 2.34 24.34 7.73
C ASN A 57 2.82 23.18 6.83
N LEU A 58 3.37 22.11 7.41
CA LEU A 58 3.81 20.94 6.63
C LEU A 58 2.65 20.33 5.86
N LYS A 59 2.90 20.07 4.58
CA LYS A 59 2.02 19.39 3.63
C LYS A 59 2.56 18.02 3.27
N GLU A 60 3.87 17.85 3.29
CA GLU A 60 4.55 16.60 2.96
C GLU A 60 5.58 16.28 4.03
N PHE A 61 5.48 15.09 4.60
CA PHE A 61 6.41 14.61 5.61
C PHE A 61 6.87 13.19 5.25
N GLU A 62 8.17 13.04 5.07
CA GLU A 62 8.81 11.74 4.90
C GLU A 62 9.79 11.50 6.05
N ILE A 63 9.71 10.30 6.62
CA ILE A 63 10.67 9.82 7.60
C ILE A 63 11.14 8.41 7.28
N ARG A 64 12.45 8.27 7.12
CA ARG A 64 13.17 7.01 7.00
C ARG A 64 14.14 6.83 8.16
N SER A 65 14.01 5.75 8.92
CA SER A 65 14.90 5.42 10.03
C SER A 65 14.95 3.91 10.33
N GLU A 66 16.15 3.38 10.52
CA GLU A 66 16.36 1.98 10.93
C GLU A 66 16.14 1.79 12.46
N ASN A 67 16.05 2.89 13.22
CA ASN A 67 16.07 2.86 14.69
C ASN A 67 14.87 3.53 15.37
N LEU A 68 13.94 4.13 14.62
CA LEU A 68 12.76 4.76 15.19
C LEU A 68 11.74 3.71 15.63
N GLU A 69 11.56 3.57 16.94
CA GLU A 69 10.64 2.56 17.50
C GLU A 69 9.20 3.05 17.62
N LYS A 70 9.00 4.37 17.72
CA LYS A 70 7.69 5.00 17.98
C LYS A 70 7.60 6.36 17.29
N LEU A 71 6.43 6.67 16.78
CA LEU A 71 6.02 8.03 16.45
C LEU A 71 5.20 8.59 17.62
N PRO A 72 5.44 9.85 18.04
CA PRO A 72 4.71 10.46 19.14
C PRO A 72 3.31 10.93 18.69
N ASN A 73 2.42 11.15 19.66
CA ASN A 73 1.04 11.54 19.40
C ASN A 73 0.93 12.94 18.77
N GLU A 74 1.91 13.80 19.07
CA GLU A 74 2.09 15.15 18.53
C GLU A 74 2.24 15.17 17.01
N ILE A 75 2.46 14.03 16.35
CA ILE A 75 2.44 13.94 14.88
C ILE A 75 1.13 14.50 14.30
N ALA A 76 0.00 14.41 15.03
CA ALA A 76 -1.28 15.00 14.64
C ALA A 76 -1.26 16.54 14.49
N ASN A 77 -0.24 17.24 15.01
CA ASN A 77 -0.11 18.68 14.86
C ASN A 77 0.20 19.12 13.42
N PHE A 78 0.59 18.18 12.54
CA PHE A 78 0.68 18.44 11.10
C PHE A 78 -0.72 18.53 10.47
N VAL A 79 -1.51 19.49 10.91
CA VAL A 79 -2.93 19.68 10.53
C VAL A 79 -3.13 19.97 9.03
N ASN A 80 -2.06 20.37 8.34
CA ASN A 80 -2.03 20.64 6.90
C ASN A 80 -1.49 19.50 6.05
N LEU A 81 -1.12 18.36 6.66
CA LEU A 81 -0.47 17.26 5.98
C LEU A 81 -1.38 16.62 4.93
N LYS A 82 -0.81 16.45 3.73
CA LYS A 82 -1.43 15.81 2.57
C LYS A 82 -0.75 14.51 2.17
N SER A 83 0.56 14.41 2.41
CA SER A 83 1.36 13.22 2.11
C SER A 83 2.19 12.83 3.33
N LEU A 84 2.13 11.56 3.70
CA LEU A 84 2.92 10.98 4.79
C LEU A 84 3.63 9.72 4.30
N ILE A 85 4.96 9.71 4.36
CA ILE A 85 5.78 8.55 4.02
C ILE A 85 6.55 8.14 5.28
N ILE A 86 6.39 6.89 5.71
CA ILE A 86 7.03 6.33 6.90
C ILE A 86 7.78 5.06 6.49
N SER A 87 9.10 5.09 6.56
CA SER A 87 9.97 3.95 6.28
C SER A 87 10.79 3.64 7.53
N CYS A 88 10.24 2.88 8.48
CA CYS A 88 10.85 2.68 9.79
C CYS A 88 10.89 1.22 10.23
N ASP A 89 12.07 0.61 10.18
CA ASP A 89 12.21 -0.85 10.34
C ASP A 89 11.79 -1.33 11.73
N LYS A 90 12.12 -0.56 12.79
CA LYS A 90 11.78 -0.89 14.20
C LYS A 90 10.42 -0.39 14.66
N LEU A 91 9.66 0.28 13.81
CA LEU A 91 8.35 0.83 14.20
C LEU A 91 7.33 -0.30 14.34
N VAL A 92 6.90 -0.59 15.57
CA VAL A 92 5.99 -1.72 15.86
C VAL A 92 4.52 -1.34 15.73
N LYS A 93 4.20 -0.06 15.98
CA LYS A 93 2.84 0.48 15.95
C LYS A 93 2.83 1.93 15.47
N LEU A 94 1.75 2.32 14.79
CA LEU A 94 1.43 3.72 14.51
C LEU A 94 0.58 4.29 15.67
N PRO A 95 0.82 5.53 16.12
CA PRO A 95 -0.10 6.21 17.03
C PRO A 95 -1.44 6.44 16.32
N LYS A 96 -2.56 6.30 17.06
CA LYS A 96 -3.90 6.51 16.50
C LYS A 96 -4.12 7.93 16.00
N GLU A 97 -3.33 8.86 16.51
CA GLU A 97 -3.32 10.29 16.19
C GLU A 97 -2.98 10.55 14.71
N ILE A 98 -2.30 9.63 14.02
CA ILE A 98 -2.11 9.70 12.55
C ILE A 98 -3.47 9.75 11.83
N CYS A 99 -4.52 9.20 12.43
CA CYS A 99 -5.86 9.19 11.86
C CYS A 99 -6.59 10.54 11.99
N ASN A 100 -5.98 11.54 12.64
CA ASN A 100 -6.52 12.90 12.76
C ASN A 100 -6.14 13.81 11.57
N PHE A 101 -5.34 13.33 10.62
CA PHE A 101 -4.97 14.11 9.43
C PHE A 101 -6.15 14.27 8.46
N SER A 102 -6.99 15.27 8.74
CA SER A 102 -8.20 15.59 7.97
C SER A 102 -7.95 15.98 6.50
N LYS A 103 -6.70 16.29 6.15
CA LYS A 103 -6.26 16.66 4.80
C LYS A 103 -5.40 15.59 4.11
N LEU A 104 -5.13 14.45 4.75
CA LEU A 104 -4.25 13.44 4.18
C LEU A 104 -4.88 12.79 2.94
N GLU A 105 -4.14 12.81 1.84
CA GLU A 105 -4.52 12.23 0.55
C GLU A 105 -3.65 11.02 0.21
N ASN A 106 -2.39 10.99 0.67
CA ASN A 106 -1.43 9.92 0.44
C ASN A 106 -0.80 9.43 1.74
N ILE A 107 -0.75 8.12 1.92
CA ILE A 107 0.05 7.47 2.96
C ILE A 107 0.83 6.29 2.38
N GLU A 108 2.13 6.27 2.69
CA GLU A 108 3.02 5.17 2.38
C GLU A 108 3.72 4.71 3.67
N ILE A 109 3.65 3.40 3.93
CA ILE A 109 4.22 2.79 5.12
C ILE A 109 5.11 1.62 4.69
N ALA A 110 6.38 1.67 5.06
CA ALA A 110 7.38 0.62 4.84
C ALA A 110 8.04 0.31 6.19
N CYS A 111 7.41 -0.57 6.98
CA CYS A 111 7.83 -0.86 8.35
C CYS A 111 7.75 -2.37 8.61
N GLU A 112 8.89 -3.06 8.57
CA GLU A 112 8.99 -4.52 8.73
C GLU A 112 8.32 -5.04 10.00
N ASN A 113 8.46 -4.31 11.11
CA ASN A 113 7.95 -4.73 12.41
C ASN A 113 6.51 -4.26 12.72
N LEU A 114 5.84 -3.55 11.80
CA LEU A 114 4.49 -3.07 12.01
C LEU A 114 3.49 -4.24 12.05
N LYS A 115 2.83 -4.44 13.19
CA LYS A 115 1.94 -5.60 13.43
C LYS A 115 0.46 -5.30 13.18
N GLU A 116 0.06 -4.04 13.33
CA GLU A 116 -1.33 -3.59 13.22
C GLU A 116 -1.41 -2.14 12.75
N LEU A 117 -2.53 -1.82 12.10
CA LEU A 117 -2.95 -0.44 11.85
C LEU A 117 -3.93 -0.02 12.96
N PRO A 118 -3.96 1.26 13.36
CA PRO A 118 -4.96 1.75 14.31
C PRO A 118 -6.37 1.55 13.75
N HIS A 119 -7.33 1.23 14.62
CA HIS A 119 -8.73 1.05 14.20
C HIS A 119 -9.33 2.37 13.68
N GLU A 120 -8.81 3.51 14.13
CA GLU A 120 -9.19 4.83 13.65
C GLU A 120 -8.74 5.12 12.21
N ILE A 121 -7.99 4.23 11.54
CA ILE A 121 -7.50 4.45 10.17
C ILE A 121 -8.62 4.84 9.19
N GLY A 122 -9.84 4.35 9.45
CA GLY A 122 -11.06 4.70 8.71
C GLY A 122 -11.48 6.18 8.80
N ASN A 123 -10.86 6.99 9.66
CA ASN A 123 -11.12 8.43 9.81
C ASN A 123 -10.43 9.28 8.74
N LEU A 124 -9.48 8.71 7.98
CA LEU A 124 -8.77 9.40 6.90
C LEU A 124 -9.66 9.56 5.65
N LYS A 125 -10.74 10.36 5.77
CA LYS A 125 -11.79 10.46 4.75
C LYS A 125 -11.33 11.04 3.41
N LYS A 126 -10.20 11.74 3.35
CA LYS A 126 -9.64 12.29 2.11
C LYS A 126 -8.59 11.38 1.45
N LEU A 127 -8.29 10.25 2.05
CA LEU A 127 -7.23 9.38 1.57
C LEU A 127 -7.62 8.77 0.21
N LYS A 128 -6.72 8.95 -0.76
CA LYS A 128 -6.83 8.44 -2.12
C LYS A 128 -5.79 7.37 -2.43
N TYR A 129 -4.62 7.48 -1.82
CA TYR A 129 -3.48 6.59 -2.05
C TYR A 129 -3.04 5.96 -0.72
N PHE A 130 -3.08 4.63 -0.67
CA PHE A 130 -2.58 3.86 0.47
C PHE A 130 -1.61 2.81 -0.05
N THR A 131 -0.34 2.93 0.36
CA THR A 131 0.71 1.96 0.04
C THR A 131 1.28 1.38 1.33
N LEU A 132 1.38 0.05 1.38
CA LEU A 132 2.00 -0.68 2.49
C LEU A 132 3.05 -1.64 1.94
N TRP A 133 4.30 -1.40 2.28
CA TRP A 133 5.42 -2.29 1.99
C TRP A 133 5.78 -3.09 3.23
N GLU A 134 6.19 -4.34 3.00
CA GLU A 134 6.99 -5.15 3.94
C GLU A 134 6.52 -4.96 5.39
N SER A 135 5.31 -5.41 5.67
CA SER A 135 4.76 -5.33 7.03
C SER A 135 4.49 -6.71 7.59
N ASN A 136 4.72 -6.86 8.89
CA ASN A 136 4.24 -7.98 9.68
C ASN A 136 2.74 -7.85 10.06
N LEU A 137 1.97 -7.09 9.26
CA LEU A 137 0.55 -6.88 9.43
C LEU A 137 -0.19 -8.22 9.31
N LYS A 138 -0.90 -8.60 10.36
CA LYS A 138 -1.66 -9.87 10.39
C LYS A 138 -3.06 -9.76 9.78
N LYS A 139 -3.68 -8.59 9.92
CA LYS A 139 -5.03 -8.28 9.44
C LYS A 139 -5.21 -6.76 9.29
N PHE A 140 -6.14 -6.36 8.44
CA PHE A 140 -6.66 -4.99 8.45
C PHE A 140 -7.80 -4.87 9.48
N PRO A 141 -7.97 -3.70 10.14
CA PRO A 141 -9.15 -3.43 10.96
C PRO A 141 -10.40 -3.30 10.07
N LYS A 142 -11.60 -3.59 10.60
CA LYS A 142 -12.86 -3.47 9.83
C LYS A 142 -13.12 -2.03 9.38
N GLU A 143 -12.66 -1.06 10.17
CA GLU A 143 -12.75 0.36 9.88
C GLU A 143 -11.92 0.77 8.66
N PHE A 144 -10.99 -0.07 8.20
CA PHE A 144 -10.28 0.16 6.93
C PHE A 144 -11.25 0.31 5.76
N GLY A 145 -12.41 -0.37 5.80
CA GLY A 145 -13.51 -0.20 4.83
C GLY A 145 -14.12 1.19 4.79
N ASN A 146 -13.82 2.08 5.75
CA ASN A 146 -14.35 3.43 5.78
C ASN A 146 -13.54 4.42 4.92
N LEU A 147 -12.46 3.97 4.28
CA LEU A 147 -11.66 4.71 3.30
C LEU A 147 -12.37 4.77 1.93
N ILE A 148 -13.59 5.31 1.91
CA ILE A 148 -14.49 5.31 0.74
C ILE A 148 -13.98 6.12 -0.46
N ASN A 149 -12.96 6.97 -0.24
CA ASN A 149 -12.32 7.78 -1.29
C ASN A 149 -11.04 7.17 -1.85
N LEU A 150 -10.68 5.95 -1.44
CA LEU A 150 -9.46 5.30 -1.89
C LEU A 150 -9.54 4.97 -3.40
N GLU A 151 -8.54 5.44 -4.14
CA GLU A 151 -8.40 5.26 -5.60
C GLU A 151 -7.28 4.26 -5.92
N TYR A 152 -6.23 4.24 -5.09
CA TYR A 152 -5.07 3.38 -5.24
C TYR A 152 -4.78 2.66 -3.93
N PHE A 153 -4.78 1.34 -3.98
CA PHE A 153 -4.41 0.51 -2.84
C PHE A 153 -3.32 -0.48 -3.26
N LYS A 154 -2.17 -0.39 -2.59
CA LYS A 154 -1.01 -1.22 -2.89
C LYS A 154 -0.52 -1.87 -1.60
N ILE A 155 -0.36 -3.18 -1.65
CA ILE A 155 0.36 -3.95 -0.64
C ILE A 155 1.50 -4.67 -1.34
N TYR A 156 2.72 -4.44 -0.86
CA TYR A 156 3.94 -5.07 -1.33
C TYR A 156 4.53 -5.99 -0.26
N SER A 157 5.09 -7.12 -0.69
CA SER A 157 5.88 -8.02 0.16
C SER A 157 5.24 -8.37 1.51
N SER A 158 3.93 -8.66 1.53
CA SER A 158 3.29 -9.10 2.78
C SER A 158 3.50 -10.60 3.02
N TYR A 159 4.22 -10.93 4.08
CA TYR A 159 4.54 -12.31 4.48
C TYR A 159 3.73 -12.81 5.67
N SER A 160 2.93 -11.95 6.31
CA SER A 160 2.18 -12.25 7.54
C SER A 160 0.67 -12.19 7.37
N LEU A 161 0.17 -11.45 6.37
CA LEU A 161 -1.26 -11.36 6.06
C LEU A 161 -1.76 -12.68 5.47
N LYS A 162 -2.74 -13.31 6.14
CA LYS A 162 -3.32 -14.59 5.70
C LYS A 162 -4.61 -14.41 4.90
N GLU A 163 -5.35 -13.35 5.22
CA GLU A 163 -6.66 -13.04 4.67
C GLU A 163 -6.70 -11.59 4.25
N PHE A 164 -7.27 -11.34 3.08
CA PHE A 164 -7.47 -9.99 2.58
C PHE A 164 -8.85 -9.48 3.05
N PRO A 165 -9.00 -8.23 3.50
CA PRO A 165 -10.23 -7.76 4.15
C PRO A 165 -11.41 -7.76 3.18
N LYS A 166 -12.56 -8.31 3.62
CA LYS A 166 -13.83 -8.26 2.87
C LYS A 166 -14.34 -6.83 2.71
N GLU A 167 -13.93 -5.94 3.60
CA GLU A 167 -14.25 -4.53 3.61
C GLU A 167 -13.72 -3.78 2.38
N ILE A 168 -12.87 -4.40 1.56
CA ILE A 168 -12.53 -3.88 0.22
C ILE A 168 -13.77 -3.63 -0.64
N ALA A 169 -14.89 -4.30 -0.38
CA ALA A 169 -16.18 -4.02 -1.01
C ALA A 169 -16.60 -2.54 -0.97
N ASN A 170 -16.11 -1.78 0.02
CA ASN A 170 -16.47 -0.38 0.22
C ASN A 170 -15.63 0.60 -0.62
N PHE A 171 -14.53 0.15 -1.24
CA PHE A 171 -13.65 1.01 -2.04
C PHE A 171 -14.21 1.20 -3.45
N THR A 172 -15.42 1.73 -3.54
CA THR A 172 -16.14 1.88 -4.82
C THR A 172 -15.44 2.83 -5.80
N LYS A 173 -14.53 3.70 -5.32
CA LYS A 173 -13.69 4.57 -6.16
C LYS A 173 -12.35 3.95 -6.56
N LEU A 174 -12.05 2.72 -6.14
CA LEU A 174 -10.75 2.10 -6.38
C LEU A 174 -10.53 1.85 -7.88
N ILE A 175 -9.42 2.37 -8.39
CA ILE A 175 -9.02 2.29 -9.80
C ILE A 175 -7.89 1.28 -9.96
N HIS A 176 -6.95 1.25 -9.01
CA HIS A 176 -5.78 0.39 -9.05
C HIS A 176 -5.59 -0.38 -7.74
N LEU A 177 -5.45 -1.70 -7.88
CA LEU A 177 -5.21 -2.61 -6.76
C LEU A 177 -3.98 -3.48 -7.03
N THR A 178 -3.02 -3.42 -6.13
CA THR A 178 -1.83 -4.26 -6.11
C THR A 178 -1.80 -5.07 -4.82
N ILE A 179 -1.78 -6.39 -4.95
CA ILE A 179 -1.72 -7.32 -3.82
C ILE A 179 -0.52 -8.23 -4.01
N GLU A 180 0.58 -7.97 -3.31
CA GLU A 180 1.68 -8.91 -3.14
C GLU A 180 1.64 -9.48 -1.72
N CYS A 181 0.96 -10.62 -1.59
CA CYS A 181 0.71 -11.28 -0.32
C CYS A 181 0.98 -12.78 -0.43
N TYR A 182 2.10 -13.22 0.13
CA TYR A 182 2.62 -14.58 -0.08
C TYR A 182 1.88 -15.65 0.72
N LYS A 183 1.17 -15.28 1.79
CA LYS A 183 0.40 -16.22 2.62
C LYS A 183 -1.12 -16.21 2.36
N MET A 184 -1.61 -15.31 1.52
CA MET A 184 -3.03 -15.25 1.14
C MET A 184 -3.44 -16.52 0.40
N LYS A 185 -4.47 -17.21 0.91
CA LYS A 185 -4.99 -18.44 0.27
C LYS A 185 -6.12 -18.17 -0.70
N GLU A 186 -6.91 -17.13 -0.42
CA GLU A 186 -8.15 -16.79 -1.10
C GLU A 186 -8.25 -15.27 -1.21
N LEU A 187 -8.79 -14.79 -2.33
CA LEU A 187 -9.21 -13.39 -2.49
C LEU A 187 -10.71 -13.31 -2.13
N PRO A 188 -11.16 -12.34 -1.32
CA PRO A 188 -12.56 -12.26 -0.92
C PRO A 188 -13.47 -12.05 -2.13
N ARG A 189 -14.65 -12.69 -2.13
CA ARG A 189 -15.67 -12.55 -3.19
C ARG A 189 -16.12 -11.10 -3.36
N GLU A 190 -16.03 -10.32 -2.28
CA GLU A 190 -16.32 -8.89 -2.20
C GLU A 190 -15.48 -8.05 -3.18
N ILE A 191 -14.38 -8.59 -3.73
CA ILE A 191 -13.65 -7.97 -4.83
C ILE A 191 -14.57 -7.60 -6.01
N GLY A 192 -15.63 -8.36 -6.25
CA GLY A 192 -16.59 -8.11 -7.33
C GLY A 192 -17.34 -6.77 -7.20
N ASN A 193 -17.28 -6.10 -6.06
CA ASN A 193 -17.89 -4.78 -5.86
C ASN A 193 -17.05 -3.63 -6.41
N LEU A 194 -15.78 -3.87 -6.78
CA LEU A 194 -14.87 -2.86 -7.29
C LEU A 194 -15.12 -2.55 -8.77
N ILE A 195 -16.34 -2.11 -9.10
CA ILE A 195 -16.78 -1.91 -10.48
C ILE A 195 -15.97 -0.86 -11.24
N ASN A 196 -15.26 0.04 -10.56
CA ASN A 196 -14.39 1.06 -11.16
C ASN A 196 -12.93 0.63 -11.32
N LEU A 197 -12.59 -0.60 -10.89
CA LEU A 197 -11.23 -1.10 -10.95
C LEU A 197 -10.79 -1.28 -12.41
N LYS A 198 -9.67 -0.64 -12.77
CA LYS A 198 -9.07 -0.73 -14.10
C LYS A 198 -7.85 -1.63 -14.15
N SER A 199 -7.11 -1.72 -13.04
CA SER A 199 -5.89 -2.53 -12.96
C SER A 199 -5.88 -3.37 -11.69
N LEU A 200 -5.69 -4.68 -11.87
CA LEU A 200 -5.54 -5.64 -10.80
C LEU A 200 -4.22 -6.40 -10.95
N TYR A 201 -3.32 -6.23 -10.00
CA TYR A 201 -2.10 -7.03 -9.88
C TYR A 201 -2.18 -7.90 -8.63
N ILE A 202 -1.96 -9.20 -8.79
CA ILE A 202 -1.92 -10.15 -7.68
C ILE A 202 -0.65 -10.99 -7.79
N LYS A 203 0.16 -10.97 -6.73
CA LYS A 203 1.30 -11.87 -6.55
C LYS A 203 1.14 -12.59 -5.22
N SER A 204 0.93 -13.91 -5.29
CA SER A 204 0.71 -14.72 -4.09
C SER A 204 1.16 -16.15 -4.34
N ALA A 205 2.01 -16.69 -3.46
CA ALA A 205 2.37 -18.09 -3.52
C ALA A 205 1.14 -18.97 -3.26
N ASN A 206 0.41 -18.75 -2.17
CA ASN A 206 -0.60 -19.71 -1.71
C ASN A 206 -2.03 -19.55 -2.29
N LEU A 207 -2.23 -18.66 -3.26
CA LEU A 207 -3.56 -18.38 -3.83
C LEU A 207 -4.09 -19.59 -4.61
N LYS A 208 -5.22 -20.16 -4.18
CA LYS A 208 -5.81 -21.37 -4.76
C LYS A 208 -6.65 -21.12 -6.01
N GLU A 209 -7.46 -20.08 -6.00
CA GLU A 209 -8.35 -19.72 -7.11
C GLU A 209 -8.79 -18.26 -6.96
N LEU A 210 -9.23 -17.67 -8.07
CA LEU A 210 -9.93 -16.38 -8.03
C LEU A 210 -11.42 -16.63 -7.81
N PRO A 211 -12.12 -15.78 -7.04
CA PRO A 211 -13.56 -15.89 -6.87
C PRO A 211 -14.30 -15.64 -8.20
N LYS A 212 -15.44 -16.31 -8.41
CA LYS A 212 -16.29 -16.13 -9.60
C LYS A 212 -16.80 -14.69 -9.76
N GLU A 213 -16.91 -13.97 -8.65
CA GLU A 213 -17.31 -12.57 -8.57
C GLU A 213 -16.33 -11.63 -9.28
N ILE A 214 -15.12 -12.10 -9.61
CA ILE A 214 -14.17 -11.33 -10.41
C ILE A 214 -14.78 -10.88 -11.74
N LYS A 215 -15.75 -11.63 -12.30
CA LYS A 215 -16.51 -11.27 -13.51
C LYS A 215 -17.21 -9.90 -13.43
N ASN A 216 -17.46 -9.41 -12.22
CA ASN A 216 -18.16 -8.14 -11.98
C ASN A 216 -17.23 -6.93 -12.13
N LEU A 217 -15.91 -7.12 -12.32
CA LEU A 217 -14.97 -6.04 -12.60
C LEU A 217 -15.09 -5.56 -14.05
N VAL A 218 -16.26 -5.01 -14.40
CA VAL A 218 -16.66 -4.67 -15.78
C VAL A 218 -15.77 -3.60 -16.43
N ASN A 219 -15.06 -2.80 -15.64
CA ASN A 219 -14.11 -1.78 -16.11
C ASN A 219 -12.65 -2.24 -16.11
N LEU A 220 -12.37 -3.52 -15.84
CA LEU A 220 -11.01 -4.02 -15.75
C LEU A 220 -10.32 -4.01 -17.11
N GLU A 221 -9.21 -3.28 -17.21
CA GLU A 221 -8.40 -3.13 -18.42
C GLU A 221 -7.13 -3.98 -18.37
N ARG A 222 -6.59 -4.24 -17.17
CA ARG A 222 -5.38 -5.01 -16.97
C ARG A 222 -5.50 -5.95 -15.78
N ILE A 223 -5.11 -7.21 -15.99
CA ILE A 223 -4.98 -8.20 -14.93
C ILE A 223 -3.63 -8.91 -15.03
N ASP A 224 -2.83 -8.80 -13.97
CA ASP A 224 -1.55 -9.49 -13.83
C ASP A 224 -1.61 -10.42 -12.62
N ILE A 225 -1.33 -11.70 -12.82
CA ILE A 225 -1.38 -12.71 -11.76
C ILE A 225 -0.09 -13.51 -11.75
N ILE A 226 0.56 -13.54 -10.59
CA ILE A 226 1.76 -14.31 -10.33
C ILE A 226 1.49 -15.26 -9.16
N TRP A 227 1.42 -16.57 -9.41
CA TRP A 227 1.18 -17.58 -8.36
C TRP A 227 2.15 -18.77 -8.46
N ASP A 228 2.27 -19.59 -7.42
CA ASP A 228 3.23 -20.72 -7.41
C ASP A 228 2.78 -21.96 -8.21
N GLY A 229 1.55 -21.95 -8.73
CA GLY A 229 1.04 -22.94 -9.67
C GLY A 229 0.27 -24.11 -9.08
N TYR A 230 -0.19 -24.03 -7.82
CA TYR A 230 -1.28 -24.87 -7.30
C TYR A 230 -2.68 -24.35 -7.67
N ALA A 231 -2.76 -23.15 -8.25
CA ALA A 231 -4.04 -22.59 -8.61
C ALA A 231 -4.74 -23.45 -9.67
N LYS A 232 -6.06 -23.67 -9.53
CA LYS A 232 -6.88 -24.48 -10.45
C LYS A 232 -6.98 -23.91 -11.88
N GLY A 233 -6.25 -22.85 -12.18
CA GLY A 233 -6.33 -22.07 -13.40
C GLY A 233 -7.19 -20.83 -13.21
N LEU A 234 -7.34 -20.06 -14.28
CA LEU A 234 -8.26 -18.91 -14.27
C LEU A 234 -9.72 -19.38 -14.30
N PRO A 235 -10.63 -18.68 -13.62
CA PRO A 235 -12.06 -18.89 -13.78
C PRO A 235 -12.49 -18.57 -15.22
N ASN A 236 -13.47 -19.30 -15.76
CA ASN A 236 -13.97 -19.11 -17.13
C ASN A 236 -14.58 -17.72 -17.34
N GLU A 237 -15.04 -17.12 -16.24
CA GLU A 237 -15.52 -15.76 -16.07
C GLU A 237 -14.60 -14.70 -16.64
N ILE A 238 -13.28 -14.95 -16.73
CA ILE A 238 -12.32 -14.02 -17.33
C ILE A 238 -12.61 -13.73 -18.81
N LEU A 239 -13.39 -14.58 -19.47
CA LEU A 239 -13.83 -14.38 -20.85
C LEU A 239 -14.87 -13.26 -20.97
N ASN A 240 -15.52 -12.86 -19.88
CA ASN A 240 -16.57 -11.84 -19.85
C ASN A 240 -16.03 -10.41 -19.72
N PHE A 241 -14.73 -10.20 -19.54
CA PHE A 241 -14.18 -8.85 -19.50
C PHE A 241 -14.10 -8.26 -20.91
N GLU A 242 -15.03 -7.35 -21.20
CA GLU A 242 -15.10 -6.65 -22.49
C GLU A 242 -14.01 -5.57 -22.64
N LYS A 243 -13.65 -4.91 -21.54
CA LYS A 243 -12.65 -3.84 -21.52
C LYS A 243 -11.21 -4.31 -21.30
N LEU A 244 -11.00 -5.60 -21.07
CA LEU A 244 -9.68 -6.16 -20.78
C LEU A 244 -8.77 -6.05 -22.00
N LYS A 245 -7.66 -5.34 -21.84
CA LYS A 245 -6.62 -5.08 -22.85
C LYS A 245 -5.37 -5.91 -22.61
N PHE A 246 -5.05 -6.18 -21.34
CA PHE A 246 -3.84 -6.90 -20.95
C PHE A 246 -4.12 -7.99 -19.93
N ILE A 247 -3.58 -9.18 -20.20
CA ILE A 247 -3.59 -10.29 -19.26
C ILE A 247 -2.21 -10.92 -19.20
N GLU A 248 -1.61 -10.90 -18.01
CA GLU A 248 -0.38 -11.62 -17.74
C GLU A 248 -0.61 -12.64 -16.62
N ILE A 249 -0.17 -13.87 -16.86
CA ILE A 249 -0.23 -14.92 -15.85
C ILE A 249 1.11 -15.59 -15.84
N LYS A 250 1.78 -15.52 -14.69
CA LYS A 250 3.07 -16.13 -14.46
C LYS A 250 2.98 -17.15 -13.35
N LYS A 251 3.65 -18.28 -13.55
CA LYS A 251 3.92 -19.24 -12.48
C LYS A 251 5.26 -18.89 -11.83
N LEU A 252 5.33 -18.84 -10.49
CA LEU A 252 6.59 -18.74 -9.76
C LEU A 252 7.37 -20.05 -10.00
N GLY A 253 8.56 -19.95 -10.59
CA GLY A 253 9.50 -21.07 -10.67
C GLY A 253 10.27 -21.26 -9.37
N PHE A 254 10.97 -22.39 -9.22
CA PHE A 254 11.78 -22.74 -8.02
C PHE A 254 12.98 -21.81 -7.73
N ILE A 255 13.18 -20.77 -8.54
CA ILE A 255 14.12 -19.67 -8.31
C ILE A 255 13.36 -18.44 -8.80
N TYR A 256 13.26 -17.38 -8.00
CA TYR A 256 12.41 -16.18 -8.18
C TYR A 256 12.61 -15.41 -9.51
N LYS A 257 12.33 -16.05 -10.65
CA LYS A 257 12.33 -15.47 -12.00
C LYS A 257 10.99 -15.77 -12.65
N SER A 258 10.36 -14.71 -13.12
CA SER A 258 9.05 -14.75 -13.73
C SER A 258 9.18 -15.26 -15.18
N VAL A 259 8.65 -16.45 -15.48
CA VAL A 259 8.54 -16.92 -16.89
C VAL A 259 7.15 -16.51 -17.39
N GLY A 260 7.07 -15.37 -18.07
CA GLY A 260 5.83 -14.88 -18.66
C GLY A 260 5.72 -15.28 -20.12
N ARG A 261 4.57 -15.85 -20.51
CA ARG A 261 4.12 -15.78 -21.91
C ARG A 261 3.14 -14.62 -21.98
N GLU A 262 3.45 -13.59 -22.77
CA GLU A 262 2.43 -12.65 -23.21
C GLU A 262 1.36 -13.44 -23.96
N TYR A 263 0.18 -13.60 -23.35
CA TYR A 263 -0.98 -14.03 -24.10
C TYR A 263 -1.67 -12.78 -24.62
N LYS A 264 -1.36 -12.39 -25.87
CA LYS A 264 -2.31 -11.58 -26.65
C LYS A 264 -3.68 -12.22 -26.48
N ILE A 265 -4.66 -11.44 -26.02
CA ILE A 265 -5.97 -11.88 -25.51
C ILE A 265 -6.59 -13.03 -26.32
N GLU A 266 -6.49 -12.99 -27.65
CA GLU A 266 -6.95 -14.06 -28.54
C GLU A 266 -6.37 -15.45 -28.25
N LYS A 267 -5.06 -15.56 -27.97
CA LYS A 267 -4.41 -16.84 -27.66
C LYS A 267 -4.82 -17.37 -26.29
N ALA A 268 -5.00 -16.51 -25.28
CA ALA A 268 -5.55 -16.90 -23.97
C ALA A 268 -7.00 -17.38 -24.11
N LYS A 269 -7.86 -16.60 -24.78
CA LYS A 269 -9.26 -16.95 -25.05
C LYS A 269 -9.37 -18.28 -25.83
N LYS A 270 -8.53 -18.51 -26.85
CA LYS A 270 -8.48 -19.77 -27.62
C LYS A 270 -8.00 -20.97 -26.78
N LYS A 271 -7.02 -20.79 -25.89
CA LYS A 271 -6.48 -21.87 -25.05
C LYS A 271 -7.43 -22.26 -23.91
N ILE A 272 -8.11 -21.28 -23.30
CA ILE A 272 -9.16 -21.52 -22.30
C ILE A 272 -10.34 -22.27 -22.94
N LYS A 273 -10.83 -21.81 -24.11
CA LYS A 273 -11.88 -22.54 -24.86
C LYS A 273 -11.50 -23.98 -25.21
N LYS A 274 -10.23 -24.24 -25.59
CA LYS A 274 -9.75 -25.61 -25.86
C LYS A 274 -9.74 -26.52 -24.62
N ASN A 275 -9.42 -25.99 -23.44
CA ASN A 275 -9.40 -26.78 -22.20
C ASN A 275 -10.83 -27.13 -21.72
N ILE A 276 -11.79 -26.21 -21.84
CA ILE A 276 -13.20 -26.46 -21.51
C ILE A 276 -13.80 -27.56 -22.40
N ASN A 277 -13.45 -27.59 -23.69
CA ASN A 277 -13.96 -28.60 -24.62
C ASN A 277 -13.36 -30.00 -24.39
N LYS A 278 -12.22 -30.10 -23.70
CA LYS A 278 -11.60 -31.39 -23.34
C LYS A 278 -12.22 -31.99 -22.08
N THR A 279 -12.59 -31.17 -21.10
CA THR A 279 -13.24 -31.64 -19.86
C THR A 279 -14.73 -31.98 -20.02
N LYS A 280 -15.36 -31.56 -21.13
CA LYS A 280 -16.74 -31.98 -21.49
C LYS A 280 -16.80 -33.25 -22.35
N LYS A 281 -15.66 -33.81 -22.75
CA LYS A 281 -15.56 -34.95 -23.68
C LYS A 281 -14.93 -36.21 -23.07
N GLY A 282 -14.69 -36.23 -21.76
CA GLY A 282 -14.28 -37.40 -20.99
C GLY A 282 -15.20 -37.55 -19.79
#